data_AF-A0A480KV30-F1
#
_entry.id   AF-A0A480KV30-F1
#
_cell.length_a   1.000
_cell.length_b   1.000
_cell.length_c   1.000
_cell.angle_alpha   90.00
_cell.angle_beta   90.00
_cell.angle_gamma   90.00
#
_symmetry.space_group_name_H-M   'P 1'
#
loop_
_entity.id
_entity.type
_entity.pdbx_description
1 polymer ?
#
loop_
_entity_poly.entity_id
_entity_poly.type
_entity_poly.pdbx_seq_one_letter_code
_entity_poly.pdbx_strand_id
1 'polypeptide(L)'
;MSLSHPSPPAPASGQGSAQGLRPPPCPQCPPPVCSHPPLMVVATTSRAQDLPADVQTAFPHELEVPVLSEGQRLSILQALTAHLPLGQEVNLAQLARRCAGFVVGDLYALLTHSSRAACTRIKNSGWAGGLSEEDEGELCAAGFPLLAEDLGQALEQLQSAHSQAVGAPKIPSVSWHDVGGLQEVKKEILETIQLPLEHPELLSLGLRRSGLLLHGPPGTGKTLLAKAVATECSLTFLSVKGPELINMYVGQSEENVREVFARARAAAPCIIFFDELDSLAPSRGRSGDSGGVMDRVVSQLLAELDGLHSTQDVFVIGATNRPDLLDPALLRPGRFDKLVFVGASEDRASQLRVLSAITRKFRLEPSVSLVAVLDHCPPQLTGADLYSLCADAMTAALKRRVRDLEDGLEPGSSALLLTMEDLLQAAARLQPSVSEHELLRYKRIQRKFAAC
;
A
#
# COMPACT_ATOMS: atom_id res chain seq x y z
N MET A 1 50.79 -5.57 -30.08
CA MET A 1 52.13 -5.20 -29.61
C MET A 1 51.96 -4.02 -28.66
N SER A 2 51.75 -4.25 -27.36
CA SER A 2 52.79 -4.51 -26.32
C SER A 2 53.64 -3.24 -26.12
N LEU A 3 53.48 -2.46 -25.05
CA LEU A 3 54.04 -2.57 -23.68
C LEU A 3 53.92 -1.14 -23.07
N SER A 4 53.93 -0.82 -21.78
CA SER A 4 54.13 -1.50 -20.49
C SER A 4 53.91 -0.47 -19.38
N HIS A 5 53.43 -0.94 -18.21
CA HIS A 5 53.38 -0.21 -16.94
C HIS A 5 54.75 0.30 -16.44
N PRO A 6 54.73 1.19 -15.43
CA PRO A 6 55.35 0.81 -14.17
C PRO A 6 54.45 1.05 -12.94
N SER A 7 54.52 0.08 -12.04
CA SER A 7 53.91 -0.02 -10.72
C SER A 7 54.72 0.74 -9.63
N PRO A 8 54.08 1.33 -8.61
CA PRO A 8 54.77 1.82 -7.41
C PRO A 8 54.96 0.70 -6.36
N PRO A 9 55.95 0.85 -5.44
CA PRO A 9 56.40 -0.22 -4.55
C PRO A 9 55.54 -0.40 -3.29
N ALA A 10 55.64 -1.61 -2.72
CA ALA A 10 54.97 -2.09 -1.51
C ALA A 10 55.41 -1.36 -0.22
N PRO A 11 54.57 -1.35 0.84
CA PRO A 11 54.93 -0.78 2.13
C PRO A 11 55.77 -1.76 2.97
N ALA A 12 56.93 -1.30 3.43
CA ALA A 12 57.73 -2.01 4.42
C ALA A 12 57.21 -1.70 5.83
N SER A 13 56.92 -2.77 6.56
CA SER A 13 56.64 -2.82 7.99
C SER A 13 57.79 -2.28 8.84
N GLY A 14 57.48 -1.40 9.79
CA GLY A 14 58.40 -0.96 10.83
C GLY A 14 57.64 -0.46 12.05
N GLN A 15 57.37 -1.36 12.99
CA GLN A 15 56.89 -1.03 14.33
C GLN A 15 57.96 -0.23 15.07
N GLY A 16 57.57 0.91 15.63
CA GLY A 16 58.40 1.75 16.50
C GLY A 16 57.51 2.42 17.54
N SER A 17 57.32 1.74 18.67
CA SER A 17 56.62 2.22 19.85
C SER A 17 57.33 3.44 20.46
N ALA A 18 56.76 4.63 20.29
CA ALA A 18 57.13 5.82 21.06
C ALA A 18 56.05 6.09 22.11
N GLN A 19 56.17 5.43 23.27
CA GLN A 19 55.48 5.84 24.49
C GLN A 19 56.03 7.19 24.92
N GLY A 20 55.35 8.27 24.55
CA GLY A 20 55.59 9.61 25.09
C GLY A 20 55.14 9.67 26.54
N LEU A 21 56.04 9.37 27.47
CA LEU A 21 55.89 9.64 28.89
C LEU A 21 55.65 11.15 29.08
N ARG A 22 54.41 11.55 29.38
CA ARG A 22 54.12 12.88 29.94
C ARG A 22 54.73 12.94 31.35
N PRO A 23 55.44 14.02 31.72
CA PRO A 23 55.84 14.22 33.11
C PRO A 23 54.60 14.39 34.01
N PRO A 24 54.67 14.00 35.30
CA PRO A 24 53.54 14.11 36.20
C PRO A 24 53.13 15.58 36.41
N PRO A 25 51.84 15.89 36.57
CA PRO A 25 51.37 17.26 36.75
C PRO A 25 51.81 17.81 38.11
N CYS A 26 52.34 19.05 38.11
CA CYS A 26 52.59 19.81 39.33
C CYS A 26 51.26 20.05 40.10
N PRO A 27 51.18 19.75 41.41
CA PRO A 27 49.94 19.84 42.18
C PRO A 27 49.49 21.26 42.55
N GLN A 28 50.10 22.32 41.98
CA GLN A 28 49.85 23.71 42.37
C GLN A 28 49.38 24.64 41.23
N CYS A 29 49.04 24.11 40.05
CA CYS A 29 48.41 24.93 39.01
C CYS A 29 46.90 24.64 38.95
N PRO A 30 46.01 25.64 39.12
CA PRO A 30 44.59 25.45 38.80
C PRO A 30 44.43 25.14 37.30
N PRO A 31 43.49 24.27 36.90
CA PRO A 31 43.28 23.97 35.49
C PRO A 31 42.91 25.24 34.72
N PRO A 32 43.39 25.44 33.49
CA PRO A 32 43.00 26.59 32.69
C PRO A 32 41.49 26.54 32.49
N VAL A 33 40.79 27.60 32.92
CA VAL A 33 39.36 27.77 32.67
C VAL A 33 39.20 28.03 31.18
N CYS A 34 38.77 27.01 30.43
CA CYS A 34 38.44 27.15 29.02
C CYS A 34 37.33 28.21 28.87
N SER A 35 37.66 29.33 28.24
CA SER A 35 36.79 30.50 28.00
C SER A 35 35.90 30.35 26.78
N HIS A 36 35.66 29.14 26.30
CA HIS A 36 34.85 28.90 25.11
C HIS A 36 33.39 28.64 25.51
N PRO A 37 32.41 29.24 24.81
CA PRO A 37 31.01 28.93 25.06
C PRO A 37 30.75 27.44 24.82
N PRO A 38 29.78 26.83 25.53
CA PRO A 38 29.45 25.43 25.31
C PRO A 38 29.03 25.21 23.85
N LEU A 39 29.77 24.36 23.14
CA LEU A 39 29.46 23.97 21.76
C LEU A 39 28.48 22.79 21.80
N MET A 40 27.25 23.01 21.33
CA MET A 40 26.28 21.95 21.11
C MET A 40 26.36 21.46 19.66
N VAL A 41 26.63 20.18 19.47
CA VAL A 41 26.63 19.54 18.14
C VAL A 41 25.29 18.81 17.98
N VAL A 42 24.55 19.15 16.93
CA VAL A 42 23.29 18.50 16.56
C VAL A 42 23.51 17.79 15.23
N ALA A 43 23.21 16.49 15.19
CA ALA A 43 23.24 15.69 13.98
C ALA A 43 21.81 15.20 13.67
N THR A 44 21.51 15.02 12.38
CA THR A 44 20.26 14.42 11.93
C THR A 44 20.58 13.17 11.12
N THR A 45 19.82 12.11 11.33
CA THR A 45 19.91 10.87 10.56
C THR A 45 18.51 10.35 10.30
N SER A 46 18.28 9.76 9.14
CA SER A 46 17.05 9.04 8.83
C SER A 46 17.05 7.63 9.41
N ARG A 47 18.24 7.08 9.71
CA ARG A 47 18.42 5.72 10.25
C ARG A 47 19.53 5.75 11.30
N ALA A 48 19.14 5.80 12.59
CA ALA A 48 20.09 5.80 13.70
C ALA A 48 20.92 4.50 13.75
N GLN A 49 20.32 3.38 13.32
CA GLN A 49 20.94 2.06 13.33
C GLN A 49 22.08 1.91 12.30
N ASP A 50 22.08 2.70 11.23
CA ASP A 50 23.13 2.69 10.20
C ASP A 50 24.39 3.44 10.67
N LEU A 51 24.33 4.15 11.80
CA LEU A 51 25.48 4.87 12.34
C LEU A 51 26.49 3.91 12.97
N PRO A 52 27.80 4.12 12.77
CA PRO A 52 28.84 3.41 13.52
C PRO A 52 28.66 3.61 15.03
N ALA A 53 28.97 2.57 15.82
CA ALA A 53 28.84 2.61 17.28
C ALA A 53 29.65 3.75 17.93
N ASP A 54 30.78 4.12 17.35
CA ASP A 54 31.61 5.25 17.80
C ASP A 54 30.88 6.60 17.67
N VAL A 55 30.00 6.74 16.68
CA VAL A 55 29.18 7.94 16.49
C VAL A 55 27.98 7.91 17.42
N GLN A 56 27.31 6.77 17.57
CA GLN A 56 26.18 6.63 18.51
C GLN A 56 26.60 6.96 19.95
N THR A 57 27.77 6.51 20.39
CA THR A 57 28.30 6.81 21.74
C THR A 57 28.69 8.28 21.93
N ALA A 58 28.98 9.01 20.85
CA ALA A 58 29.27 10.44 20.90
C ALA A 58 28.02 11.32 21.06
N PHE A 59 26.83 10.79 20.77
CA PHE A 59 25.54 11.48 20.90
C PHE A 59 24.68 10.82 21.99
N PRO A 60 24.86 11.17 23.27
CA PRO A 60 24.12 10.54 24.38
C PRO A 60 22.63 10.90 24.43
N HIS A 61 22.20 11.92 23.68
CA HIS A 61 20.83 12.38 23.62
C HIS A 61 20.25 12.16 22.22
N GLU A 62 19.41 11.13 22.11
CA GLU A 62 18.66 10.84 20.89
C GLU A 62 17.25 11.42 21.00
N LEU A 63 16.87 12.22 20.00
CA LEU A 63 15.52 12.75 19.86
C LEU A 63 14.92 12.17 18.59
N GLU A 64 13.98 11.24 18.77
CA GLU A 64 13.20 10.71 17.66
C GLU A 64 12.12 11.72 17.27
N VAL A 65 12.09 12.10 15.99
CA VAL A 65 11.01 12.93 15.44
C VAL A 65 9.93 11.97 14.90
N PRO A 66 8.81 11.79 15.60
CA PRO A 66 7.78 10.86 15.15
C PRO A 66 7.06 11.39 13.91
N VAL A 67 6.39 10.47 13.21
CA VAL A 67 5.50 10.85 12.12
C VAL A 67 4.36 11.73 12.65
N LEU A 68 3.96 12.71 11.86
CA LEU A 68 2.96 13.70 12.23
C LEU A 68 1.58 13.04 12.40
N SER A 69 0.95 13.23 13.56
CA SER A 69 -0.47 12.90 13.79
C SER A 69 -1.41 13.82 12.99
N GLU A 70 -2.68 13.44 12.83
CA GLU A 70 -3.68 14.27 12.12
C GLU A 70 -3.77 15.69 12.69
N GLY A 71 -3.83 15.83 14.02
CA GLY A 71 -3.88 17.13 14.69
C GLY A 71 -2.62 17.97 14.43
N GLN A 72 -1.43 17.36 14.46
CA GLN A 72 -0.19 18.04 14.14
C GLN A 72 -0.13 18.46 12.67
N ARG A 73 -0.56 17.59 11.74
CA ARG A 73 -0.66 17.93 10.32
C ARG A 73 -1.59 19.13 10.10
N LEU A 74 -2.73 19.17 10.78
CA LEU A 74 -3.64 20.30 10.75
C LEU A 74 -2.97 21.58 11.28
N SER A 75 -2.31 21.54 12.44
CA SER A 75 -1.62 22.72 12.99
C SER A 75 -0.51 23.23 12.08
N ILE A 76 0.24 22.32 11.45
CA ILE A 76 1.29 22.68 10.48
C ILE A 76 0.67 23.29 9.22
N LEU A 77 -0.39 22.69 8.68
CA LEU A 77 -1.10 23.25 7.54
C LEU A 77 -1.63 24.66 7.85
N GLN A 78 -2.26 24.85 9.01
CA GLN A 78 -2.73 26.17 9.46
C GLN A 78 -1.60 27.20 9.54
N ALA A 79 -0.44 26.81 10.07
CA ALA A 79 0.73 27.67 10.14
C ALA A 79 1.29 28.01 8.74
N LEU A 80 1.40 27.01 7.86
CA LEU A 80 1.92 27.19 6.50
C LEU A 80 0.97 28.02 5.62
N THR A 81 -0.35 27.89 5.82
CA THR A 81 -1.36 28.64 5.06
C THR A 81 -1.71 29.99 5.67
N ALA A 82 -1.14 30.37 6.82
CA ALA A 82 -1.46 31.63 7.50
C ALA A 82 -1.22 32.88 6.63
N HIS A 83 -0.29 32.79 5.69
CA HIS A 83 0.07 33.88 4.78
C HIS A 83 -0.47 33.70 3.35
N LEU A 84 -1.25 32.64 3.10
CA LEU A 84 -1.79 32.33 1.78
C LEU A 84 -3.29 32.67 1.73
N PRO A 85 -3.77 33.35 0.70
CA PRO A 85 -5.21 33.55 0.50
C PRO A 85 -5.86 32.21 0.15
N LEU A 86 -6.73 31.71 1.02
CA LEU A 86 -7.50 30.48 0.81
C LEU A 86 -8.93 30.80 0.39
N GLY A 87 -9.49 30.02 -0.53
CA GLY A 87 -10.91 30.06 -0.87
C GLY A 87 -11.79 29.59 0.29
N GLN A 88 -13.02 30.10 0.38
CA GLN A 88 -13.96 29.77 1.48
C GLN A 88 -14.34 28.28 1.53
N GLU A 89 -14.20 27.56 0.42
CA GLU A 89 -14.52 26.13 0.30
C GLU A 89 -13.41 25.21 0.84
N VAL A 90 -12.23 25.76 1.17
CA VAL A 90 -11.08 24.97 1.58
C VAL A 90 -11.21 24.53 3.05
N ASN A 91 -11.40 23.23 3.26
CA ASN A 91 -11.40 22.63 4.58
C ASN A 91 -10.03 21.99 4.92
N LEU A 92 -9.23 22.69 5.73
CA LEU A 92 -7.89 22.22 6.15
C LEU A 92 -7.94 20.93 6.97
N ALA A 93 -9.01 20.66 7.73
CA ALA A 93 -9.15 19.42 8.49
C ALA A 93 -9.39 18.22 7.57
N GLN A 94 -10.17 18.40 6.51
CA GLN A 94 -10.33 17.37 5.50
C GLN A 94 -9.03 17.15 4.71
N LEU A 95 -8.29 18.22 4.41
CA LEU A 95 -6.97 18.12 3.77
C LEU A 95 -5.98 17.34 4.64
N ALA A 96 -5.89 17.64 5.94
CA ALA A 96 -5.00 16.97 6.90
C ALA A 96 -5.27 15.47 7.04
N ARG A 97 -6.55 15.06 6.94
CA ARG A 97 -6.94 13.63 6.89
C ARG A 97 -6.46 12.95 5.62
N ARG A 98 -6.60 13.60 4.46
CA ARG A 98 -6.18 13.04 3.17
C ARG A 98 -4.66 13.05 2.98
N CYS A 99 -3.93 13.85 3.74
CA CYS A 99 -2.45 13.86 3.78
C CYS A 99 -1.87 12.87 4.80
N ALA A 100 -2.55 11.75 5.08
CA ALA A 100 -2.02 10.73 5.98
C ALA A 100 -0.67 10.19 5.47
N GLY A 101 0.33 10.13 6.36
CA GLY A 101 1.69 9.69 6.03
C GLY A 101 2.60 10.75 5.39
N PHE A 102 2.12 11.97 5.17
CA PHE A 102 2.95 13.05 4.62
C PHE A 102 3.89 13.62 5.68
N VAL A 103 5.13 13.89 5.28
CA VAL A 103 6.11 14.63 6.09
C VAL A 103 5.90 16.14 5.89
N VAL A 104 6.46 16.98 6.77
CA VAL A 104 6.39 18.45 6.63
C VAL A 104 6.83 18.91 5.23
N GLY A 105 7.86 18.28 4.66
CA GLY A 105 8.33 18.56 3.30
C GLY A 105 7.27 18.28 2.23
N ASP A 106 6.49 17.21 2.38
CA ASP A 106 5.39 16.89 1.46
C ASP A 106 4.22 17.87 1.59
N LEU A 107 3.93 18.35 2.81
CA LEU A 107 2.91 19.39 3.02
C LEU A 107 3.34 20.72 2.36
N TYR A 108 4.62 21.05 2.41
CA TYR A 108 5.17 22.22 1.70
C TYR A 108 5.12 22.03 0.17
N ALA A 109 5.47 20.83 -0.31
CA ALA A 109 5.34 20.48 -1.70
C ALA A 109 3.88 20.57 -2.17
N LEU A 110 2.91 20.13 -1.35
CA LEU A 110 1.48 20.23 -1.65
C LEU A 110 1.07 21.67 -1.90
N LEU A 111 1.44 22.60 -1.04
CA LEU A 111 1.14 24.02 -1.24
C LEU A 111 1.81 24.57 -2.50
N THR A 112 3.06 24.18 -2.76
CA THR A 112 3.79 24.60 -3.97
C THR A 112 3.11 24.09 -5.25
N HIS A 113 2.71 22.82 -5.27
CA HIS A 113 1.98 22.22 -6.40
C HIS A 113 0.59 22.84 -6.56
N SER A 114 -0.09 23.17 -5.45
CA SER A 114 -1.40 23.85 -5.47
C SER A 114 -1.27 25.25 -6.06
N SER A 115 -0.22 26.00 -5.71
CA SER A 115 0.05 27.31 -6.31
C SER A 115 0.30 27.21 -7.81
N ARG A 116 0.99 26.15 -8.28
CA ARG A 116 1.18 25.91 -9.72
C ARG A 116 -0.14 25.56 -10.42
N ALA A 117 -0.98 24.72 -9.81
CA ALA A 117 -2.30 24.37 -10.33
C ALA A 117 -3.24 25.58 -10.42
N ALA A 118 -3.24 26.43 -9.40
CA ALA A 118 -3.99 27.69 -9.42
C ALA A 118 -3.49 28.63 -10.52
N CYS A 119 -2.18 28.74 -10.70
CA CYS A 119 -1.58 29.54 -11.78
C CYS A 119 -1.96 29.01 -13.17
N THR A 120 -1.94 27.69 -13.40
CA THR A 120 -2.38 27.10 -14.67
C THR A 120 -3.87 27.28 -14.91
N ARG A 121 -4.71 27.19 -13.87
CA ARG A 121 -6.14 27.49 -13.95
C ARG A 121 -6.37 28.95 -14.37
N ILE A 122 -5.71 29.91 -13.72
CA ILE A 122 -5.84 31.34 -14.02
C ILE A 122 -5.37 31.65 -15.45
N LYS A 123 -4.24 31.07 -15.88
CA LYS A 123 -3.75 31.13 -17.27
C LYS A 123 -4.83 30.68 -18.25
N ASN A 124 -5.45 29.54 -17.99
CA ASN A 124 -6.46 28.95 -18.87
C ASN A 124 -7.80 29.71 -18.87
N SER A 125 -8.17 30.36 -17.76
CA SER A 125 -9.44 31.11 -17.65
C SER A 125 -9.35 32.58 -18.09
N GLY A 126 -8.18 33.20 -17.95
CA GLY A 126 -8.00 34.66 -18.11
C GLY A 126 -7.56 35.10 -19.50
N TRP A 127 -6.80 34.29 -20.23
CA TRP A 127 -6.18 34.71 -21.49
C TRP A 127 -6.10 33.59 -22.53
N ALA A 128 -6.87 33.73 -23.61
CA ALA A 128 -6.84 32.83 -24.77
C ALA A 128 -5.51 32.85 -25.56
N GLY A 129 -4.53 33.67 -25.16
CA GLY A 129 -3.24 33.87 -25.83
C GLY A 129 -2.00 33.49 -25.01
N GLY A 130 -2.16 32.93 -23.80
CA GLY A 130 -1.04 32.71 -22.86
C GLY A 130 -0.62 34.00 -22.12
N LEU A 131 0.12 33.84 -21.02
CA LEU A 131 0.69 34.94 -20.24
C LEU A 131 2.13 35.20 -20.68
N SER A 132 2.57 36.46 -20.65
CA SER A 132 4.00 36.78 -20.74
C SER A 132 4.71 36.50 -19.41
N GLU A 133 6.04 36.36 -19.41
CA GLU A 133 6.81 36.16 -18.17
C GLU A 133 6.63 37.32 -17.15
N GLU A 134 6.31 38.52 -17.64
CA GLU A 134 6.04 39.71 -16.81
C GLU A 134 4.68 39.59 -16.11
N ASP A 135 3.64 39.17 -16.84
CA ASP A 135 2.29 38.96 -16.27
C ASP A 135 2.28 37.83 -15.22
N GLU A 136 3.10 36.80 -15.41
CA GLU A 136 3.28 35.73 -14.41
C GLU A 136 3.90 36.26 -13.11
N GLY A 137 4.88 37.17 -13.22
CA GLY A 137 5.51 37.83 -12.08
C GLY A 137 4.53 38.72 -11.31
N GLU A 138 3.70 39.49 -12.02
CA GLU A 138 2.69 40.35 -11.42
C GLU A 138 1.59 39.56 -10.72
N LEU A 139 1.12 38.47 -11.32
CA LEU A 139 0.13 37.57 -10.69
C LEU A 139 0.67 36.92 -9.40
N CYS A 140 1.95 36.53 -9.40
CA CYS A 140 2.59 35.99 -8.20
C CYS A 140 2.74 37.06 -7.11
N ALA A 141 3.01 38.32 -7.48
CA ALA A 141 3.11 39.44 -6.55
C ALA A 141 1.75 39.88 -5.97
N ALA A 142 0.69 39.82 -6.77
CA ALA A 142 -0.66 40.18 -6.35
C ALA A 142 -1.28 39.15 -5.37
N GLY A 143 -0.84 37.89 -5.47
CA GLY A 143 -1.39 36.78 -4.71
C GLY A 143 -2.75 36.35 -5.24
N PHE A 144 -2.92 35.05 -5.49
CA PHE A 144 -4.17 34.48 -5.99
C PHE A 144 -4.74 33.48 -4.98
N PRO A 145 -6.08 33.42 -4.81
CA PRO A 145 -6.69 32.50 -3.87
C PRO A 145 -6.54 31.06 -4.33
N LEU A 146 -6.04 30.20 -3.43
CA LEU A 146 -6.01 28.76 -3.64
C LEU A 146 -7.42 28.19 -3.43
N LEU A 147 -7.97 27.53 -4.46
CA LEU A 147 -9.27 26.88 -4.38
C LEU A 147 -9.14 25.40 -3.97
N ALA A 148 -10.27 24.80 -3.57
CA ALA A 148 -10.32 23.39 -3.21
C ALA A 148 -9.94 22.46 -4.37
N GLU A 149 -10.27 22.84 -5.61
CA GLU A 149 -9.91 22.11 -6.84
C GLU A 149 -8.39 22.06 -7.05
N ASP A 150 -7.70 23.20 -6.86
CA ASP A 150 -6.24 23.31 -7.04
C ASP A 150 -5.49 22.42 -6.03
N LEU A 151 -5.94 22.45 -4.77
CA LEU A 151 -5.44 21.58 -3.70
C LEU A 151 -5.75 20.11 -3.97
N GLY A 152 -6.93 19.80 -4.51
CA GLY A 152 -7.31 18.44 -4.90
C GLY A 152 -6.41 17.87 -5.99
N GLN A 153 -6.16 18.64 -7.05
CA GLN A 153 -5.30 18.25 -8.17
C GLN A 153 -3.84 18.04 -7.71
N ALA A 154 -3.31 18.96 -6.90
CA ALA A 154 -1.97 18.85 -6.34
C ALA A 154 -1.82 17.64 -5.42
N LEU A 155 -2.85 17.38 -4.60
CA LEU A 155 -2.88 16.23 -3.71
C LEU A 155 -2.89 14.91 -4.49
N GLU A 156 -3.68 14.79 -5.55
CA GLU A 156 -3.70 13.59 -6.39
C GLU A 156 -2.35 13.37 -7.07
N GLN A 157 -1.70 14.42 -7.57
CA GLN A 157 -0.36 14.33 -8.15
C GLN A 157 0.68 13.83 -7.13
N LEU A 158 0.71 14.41 -5.92
CA LEU A 158 1.63 14.00 -4.87
C LEU A 158 1.32 12.61 -4.34
N GLN A 159 0.05 12.27 -4.14
CA GLN A 159 -0.37 10.93 -3.76
C GLN A 159 -0.01 9.91 -4.83
N SER A 160 -0.07 10.25 -6.12
CA SER A 160 0.36 9.36 -7.21
C SER A 160 1.88 9.12 -7.20
N ALA A 161 2.67 10.16 -6.89
CA ALA A 161 4.12 10.05 -6.75
C ALA A 161 4.52 9.25 -5.50
N HIS A 162 3.91 9.55 -4.35
CA HIS A 162 4.04 8.78 -3.12
C HIS A 162 3.58 7.34 -3.29
N SER A 163 2.53 7.12 -4.07
CA SER A 163 1.99 5.79 -4.36
C SER A 163 2.97 4.87 -5.10
N GLN A 164 4.01 5.41 -5.76
CA GLN A 164 5.04 4.58 -6.39
C GLN A 164 6.11 4.11 -5.41
N ALA A 165 6.17 4.68 -4.19
CA ALA A 165 7.01 4.16 -3.13
C ALA A 165 6.38 2.87 -2.56
N VAL A 166 7.21 1.83 -2.41
CA VAL A 166 6.82 0.54 -1.84
C VAL A 166 6.28 0.75 -0.42
N GLY A 167 5.07 0.27 -0.15
CA GLY A 167 4.43 0.41 1.16
C GLY A 167 3.94 1.82 1.49
N ALA A 168 3.55 2.62 0.48
CA ALA A 168 2.83 3.87 0.72
C ALA A 168 1.36 3.60 1.08
N PRO A 169 0.80 4.27 2.10
CA PRO A 169 -0.62 4.16 2.43
C PRO A 169 -1.48 4.76 1.31
N LYS A 170 -2.42 4.00 0.76
CA LYS A 170 -3.31 4.42 -0.34
C LYS A 170 -4.76 4.33 0.09
N ILE A 171 -5.62 5.20 -0.46
CA ILE A 171 -7.07 4.97 -0.40
C ILE A 171 -7.44 4.23 -1.71
N PRO A 172 -7.88 2.97 -1.65
CA PRO A 172 -8.28 2.25 -2.84
C PRO A 172 -9.53 2.89 -3.46
N SER A 173 -9.62 2.85 -4.80
CA SER A 173 -10.79 3.34 -5.56
C SER A 173 -11.81 2.24 -5.87
N VAL A 174 -11.74 1.10 -5.17
CA VAL A 174 -12.59 -0.07 -5.43
C VAL A 174 -13.79 -0.03 -4.50
N SER A 175 -15.00 -0.13 -5.04
CA SER A 175 -16.23 -0.08 -4.26
C SER A 175 -16.83 -1.48 -4.04
N TRP A 176 -17.79 -1.62 -3.12
CA TRP A 176 -18.54 -2.88 -2.97
C TRP A 176 -19.30 -3.30 -4.21
N HIS A 177 -19.63 -2.33 -5.06
CA HIS A 177 -20.30 -2.53 -6.34
C HIS A 177 -19.41 -3.24 -7.35
N ASP A 178 -18.08 -3.20 -7.17
CA ASP A 178 -17.10 -3.88 -8.01
C ASP A 178 -16.85 -5.35 -7.58
N VAL A 179 -17.29 -5.72 -6.37
CA VAL A 179 -17.18 -7.08 -5.85
C VAL A 179 -18.55 -7.76 -5.93
N GLY A 180 -18.72 -8.69 -6.88
CA GLY A 180 -19.96 -9.46 -6.98
C GLY A 180 -19.97 -10.68 -6.04
N GLY A 181 -21.16 -11.03 -5.52
CA GLY A 181 -21.33 -12.21 -4.66
C GLY A 181 -20.67 -12.10 -3.29
N LEU A 182 -20.52 -13.25 -2.60
CA LEU A 182 -19.86 -13.41 -1.29
C LEU A 182 -20.52 -12.65 -0.12
N GLN A 183 -21.86 -12.60 -0.08
CA GLN A 183 -22.56 -11.72 0.89
C GLN A 183 -22.27 -12.04 2.35
N GLU A 184 -22.21 -13.32 2.71
CA GLU A 184 -21.88 -13.74 4.08
C GLU A 184 -20.47 -13.31 4.49
N VAL A 185 -19.50 -13.52 3.58
CA VAL A 185 -18.10 -13.11 3.78
C VAL A 185 -17.98 -11.60 3.93
N LYS A 186 -18.70 -10.83 3.11
CA LYS A 186 -18.71 -9.35 3.21
C LYS A 186 -19.25 -8.90 4.55
N LYS A 187 -20.37 -9.47 4.98
CA LYS A 187 -21.00 -9.16 6.26
C LYS A 187 -20.05 -9.46 7.42
N GLU A 188 -19.39 -10.62 7.42
CA GLU A 188 -18.46 -11.01 8.48
C GLU A 188 -17.23 -10.08 8.57
N ILE A 189 -16.68 -9.66 7.42
CA ILE A 189 -15.54 -8.74 7.39
C ILE A 189 -15.97 -7.33 7.86
N LEU A 190 -17.12 -6.84 7.40
CA LEU A 190 -17.67 -5.55 7.81
C LEU A 190 -17.96 -5.54 9.32
N GLU A 191 -18.64 -6.55 9.85
CA GLU A 191 -18.89 -6.65 11.30
C GLU A 191 -17.58 -6.70 12.10
N THR A 192 -16.52 -7.30 11.56
CA THR A 192 -15.23 -7.40 12.27
C THR A 192 -14.48 -6.08 12.30
N ILE A 193 -14.59 -5.24 11.27
CA ILE A 193 -13.82 -3.99 11.15
C ILE A 193 -14.65 -2.77 11.57
N GLN A 194 -15.93 -2.71 11.19
CA GLN A 194 -16.83 -1.60 11.46
C GLN A 194 -17.28 -1.56 12.93
N LEU A 195 -17.55 -2.72 13.54
CA LEU A 195 -18.03 -2.77 14.94
C LEU A 195 -17.01 -2.17 15.94
N PRO A 196 -15.70 -2.47 15.87
CA PRO A 196 -14.69 -1.77 16.66
C PRO A 196 -14.66 -0.25 16.47
N LEU A 197 -14.86 0.21 15.23
CA LEU A 197 -14.80 1.64 14.88
C LEU A 197 -16.02 2.41 15.36
N GLU A 198 -17.21 1.81 15.29
CA GLU A 198 -18.46 2.42 15.74
C GLU A 198 -18.63 2.39 17.26
N HIS A 199 -18.13 1.32 17.91
CA HIS A 199 -18.30 1.09 19.34
C HIS A 199 -16.96 0.84 20.05
N PRO A 200 -16.10 1.86 20.20
CA PRO A 200 -14.82 1.73 20.88
C PRO A 200 -14.96 1.32 22.35
N GLU A 201 -16.10 1.60 22.99
CA GLU A 201 -16.42 1.19 24.36
C GLU A 201 -16.45 -0.34 24.52
N LEU A 202 -16.90 -1.08 23.51
CA LEU A 202 -16.96 -2.54 23.54
C LEU A 202 -15.57 -3.19 23.46
N LEU A 203 -14.58 -2.48 22.92
CA LEU A 203 -13.18 -2.93 22.90
C LEU A 203 -12.55 -2.96 24.30
N SER A 204 -13.07 -2.15 25.23
CA SER A 204 -12.60 -2.13 26.63
C SER A 204 -12.98 -3.41 27.40
N LEU A 205 -13.97 -4.18 26.90
CA LEU A 205 -14.40 -5.46 27.46
C LEU A 205 -13.54 -6.65 27.00
N GLY A 206 -12.45 -6.40 26.26
CA GLY A 206 -11.50 -7.43 25.83
C GLY A 206 -11.79 -8.06 24.47
N LEU A 207 -12.79 -7.57 23.72
CA LEU A 207 -13.08 -7.99 22.34
C LEU A 207 -12.12 -7.31 21.34
N ARG A 208 -10.80 -7.49 21.52
CA ARG A 208 -9.81 -6.99 20.55
C ARG A 208 -9.53 -8.07 19.51
N ARG A 209 -10.11 -7.91 18.32
CA ARG A 209 -9.79 -8.72 17.14
C ARG A 209 -8.67 -8.03 16.37
N SER A 210 -7.57 -8.73 16.14
CA SER A 210 -6.33 -8.12 15.65
C SER A 210 -6.02 -8.47 14.21
N GLY A 211 -6.58 -9.57 13.68
CA GLY A 211 -6.26 -10.01 12.33
C GLY A 211 -7.30 -10.90 11.68
N LEU A 212 -7.59 -10.62 10.42
CA LEU A 212 -8.46 -11.43 9.57
C LEU A 212 -7.63 -12.13 8.48
N LEU A 213 -7.77 -13.44 8.32
CA LEU A 213 -7.10 -14.21 7.28
C LEU A 213 -8.09 -14.69 6.23
N LEU A 214 -7.99 -14.12 5.03
CA LEU A 214 -8.70 -14.53 3.83
C LEU A 214 -7.98 -15.73 3.20
N HIS A 215 -8.65 -16.86 3.09
CA HIS A 215 -8.09 -18.04 2.43
C HIS A 215 -9.05 -18.64 1.41
N GLY A 216 -8.51 -19.18 0.32
CA GLY A 216 -9.32 -19.80 -0.72
C GLY A 216 -8.57 -19.92 -2.05
N PRO A 217 -9.18 -20.54 -3.07
CA PRO A 217 -8.53 -20.74 -4.36
C PRO A 217 -8.09 -19.41 -4.99
N PRO A 218 -7.05 -19.42 -5.84
CA PRO A 218 -6.63 -18.24 -6.59
C PRO A 218 -7.77 -17.73 -7.48
N GLY A 219 -7.76 -16.44 -7.81
CA GLY A 219 -8.76 -15.85 -8.72
C GLY A 219 -10.15 -15.62 -8.12
N THR A 220 -10.35 -15.81 -6.82
CA THR A 220 -11.62 -15.54 -6.11
C THR A 220 -11.80 -14.09 -5.65
N GLY A 221 -10.81 -13.22 -5.90
CA GLY A 221 -10.92 -11.79 -5.60
C GLY A 221 -10.59 -11.39 -4.15
N LYS A 222 -9.80 -12.18 -3.41
CA LYS A 222 -9.34 -11.84 -2.04
C LYS A 222 -8.72 -10.43 -1.94
N THR A 223 -7.83 -10.09 -2.87
CA THR A 223 -7.20 -8.76 -2.95
C THR A 223 -8.20 -7.65 -3.28
N LEU A 224 -9.20 -7.93 -4.14
CA LEU A 224 -10.25 -6.96 -4.47
C LEU A 224 -11.20 -6.74 -3.29
N LEU A 225 -11.52 -7.81 -2.55
CA LEU A 225 -12.35 -7.78 -1.37
C LEU A 225 -11.73 -6.91 -0.28
N ALA A 226 -10.45 -7.11 0.03
CA ALA A 226 -9.74 -6.29 1.02
C ALA A 226 -9.69 -4.79 0.64
N LYS A 227 -9.50 -4.49 -0.65
CA LYS A 227 -9.54 -3.11 -1.15
C LYS A 227 -10.93 -2.48 -1.00
N ALA A 228 -12.00 -3.21 -1.35
CA ALA A 228 -13.36 -2.72 -1.22
C ALA A 228 -13.74 -2.41 0.24
N VAL A 229 -13.31 -3.25 1.18
CA VAL A 229 -13.50 -3.06 2.62
C VAL A 229 -12.83 -1.78 3.10
N ALA A 230 -11.60 -1.51 2.66
CA ALA A 230 -10.88 -0.30 3.04
C ALA A 230 -11.54 0.97 2.51
N THR A 231 -12.05 0.94 1.28
CA THR A 231 -12.80 2.05 0.69
C THR A 231 -14.11 2.31 1.44
N GLU A 232 -14.86 1.26 1.79
CA GLU A 232 -16.14 1.42 2.50
C GLU A 232 -15.95 2.00 3.90
N CYS A 233 -14.96 1.49 4.63
CA CYS A 233 -14.66 1.99 5.98
C CYS A 233 -13.91 3.33 5.96
N SER A 234 -13.62 3.89 4.78
CA SER A 234 -12.81 5.10 4.59
C SER A 234 -11.46 5.05 5.32
N LEU A 235 -10.86 3.86 5.37
CA LEU A 235 -9.59 3.61 6.04
C LEU A 235 -8.43 3.69 5.05
N THR A 236 -7.27 4.04 5.58
CA THR A 236 -6.05 4.02 4.80
C THR A 236 -5.60 2.58 4.57
N PHE A 237 -5.26 2.21 3.34
CA PHE A 237 -4.89 0.83 2.95
C PHE A 237 -3.41 0.72 2.63
N LEU A 238 -2.70 -0.10 3.39
CA LEU A 238 -1.30 -0.41 3.17
C LEU A 238 -1.18 -1.82 2.60
N SER A 239 -0.90 -1.93 1.30
CA SER A 239 -0.73 -3.23 0.63
C SER A 239 0.74 -3.65 0.66
N VAL A 240 0.99 -4.88 1.11
CA VAL A 240 2.32 -5.49 1.12
C VAL A 240 2.23 -6.87 0.50
N LYS A 241 3.03 -7.15 -0.52
CA LYS A 241 3.09 -8.50 -1.11
C LYS A 241 4.24 -9.28 -0.49
N GLY A 242 4.02 -10.55 -0.19
CA GLY A 242 5.03 -11.43 0.43
C GLY A 242 6.39 -11.39 -0.27
N PRO A 243 6.50 -11.50 -1.61
CA PRO A 243 7.79 -11.44 -2.32
C PRO A 243 8.50 -10.08 -2.23
N GLU A 244 7.77 -8.98 -2.07
CA GLU A 244 8.35 -7.63 -1.98
C GLU A 244 9.16 -7.44 -0.69
N LEU A 245 8.76 -8.10 0.40
CA LEU A 245 9.48 -8.05 1.69
C LEU A 245 10.77 -8.90 1.71
N ILE A 246 10.86 -9.92 0.86
CA ILE A 246 11.96 -10.91 0.86
C ILE A 246 13.10 -10.49 -0.07
N ASN A 247 12.79 -9.84 -1.20
CA ASN A 247 13.75 -9.58 -2.28
C ASN A 247 14.75 -8.44 -1.99
N MET A 248 14.58 -7.67 -0.91
CA MET A 248 15.49 -6.58 -0.54
C MET A 248 16.56 -7.12 0.42
N TYR A 249 17.65 -7.67 -0.13
CA TYR A 249 18.89 -8.09 0.53
C TYR A 249 18.77 -8.94 1.81
N VAL A 250 19.31 -10.16 1.75
CA VAL A 250 19.40 -11.15 2.84
C VAL A 250 19.93 -10.48 4.13
N GLY A 251 19.02 -10.11 5.04
CA GLY A 251 19.31 -9.41 6.31
C GLY A 251 18.43 -8.17 6.60
N GLN A 252 17.93 -7.47 5.58
CA GLN A 252 17.08 -6.27 5.74
C GLN A 252 15.57 -6.58 5.84
N SER A 253 15.17 -7.83 5.58
CA SER A 253 13.76 -8.23 5.56
C SER A 253 13.05 -8.08 6.91
N GLU A 254 13.74 -8.24 8.04
CA GLU A 254 13.15 -8.04 9.38
C GLU A 254 12.84 -6.56 9.66
N GLU A 255 13.77 -5.67 9.30
CA GLU A 255 13.60 -4.22 9.48
C GLU A 255 12.48 -3.69 8.58
N ASN A 256 12.38 -4.21 7.35
CA ASN A 256 11.28 -3.86 6.46
C ASN A 256 9.91 -4.21 7.06
N VAL A 257 9.79 -5.35 7.75
CA VAL A 257 8.55 -5.70 8.46
C VAL A 257 8.26 -4.68 9.56
N ARG A 258 9.24 -4.30 10.38
CA ARG A 258 9.08 -3.25 11.41
C ARG A 258 8.65 -1.92 10.80
N GLU A 259 9.28 -1.52 9.71
CA GLU A 259 9.00 -0.27 9.02
C GLU A 259 7.57 -0.25 8.48
N VAL A 260 7.09 -1.35 7.91
CA VAL A 260 5.69 -1.49 7.45
C VAL A 260 4.70 -1.25 8.60
N PHE A 261 4.91 -1.89 9.75
CA PHE A 261 4.02 -1.69 10.91
C PHE A 261 4.17 -0.29 11.53
N ALA A 262 5.37 0.29 11.54
CA ALA A 262 5.59 1.66 12.00
C ALA A 262 4.86 2.68 11.11
N ARG A 263 4.95 2.53 9.78
CA ARG A 263 4.21 3.35 8.82
C ARG A 263 2.70 3.19 8.97
N ALA A 264 2.23 1.97 9.20
CA ALA A 264 0.82 1.70 9.46
C ALA A 264 0.32 2.41 10.73
N ARG A 265 1.07 2.32 11.84
CA ARG A 265 0.77 3.04 13.09
C ARG A 265 0.74 4.55 12.89
N ALA A 266 1.64 5.09 12.08
CA ALA A 266 1.67 6.51 11.73
C ALA A 266 0.50 6.97 10.84
N ALA A 267 -0.03 6.06 10.03
CA ALA A 267 -1.16 6.30 9.13
C ALA A 267 -2.51 5.85 9.71
N ALA A 268 -2.58 5.58 11.02
CA ALA A 268 -3.80 5.20 11.70
C ALA A 268 -4.91 6.28 11.55
N PRO A 269 -6.18 5.88 11.35
CA PRO A 269 -6.68 4.51 11.29
C PRO A 269 -6.41 3.83 9.93
N CYS A 270 -5.84 2.63 9.94
CA CYS A 270 -5.40 1.95 8.71
C CYS A 270 -5.60 0.42 8.73
N ILE A 271 -5.65 -0.14 7.52
CA ILE A 271 -5.65 -1.58 7.24
C ILE A 271 -4.31 -1.94 6.60
N ILE A 272 -3.58 -2.88 7.20
CA ILE A 272 -2.42 -3.55 6.59
C ILE A 272 -2.93 -4.79 5.87
N PHE A 273 -2.72 -4.87 4.55
CA PHE A 273 -3.07 -6.01 3.74
C PHE A 273 -1.82 -6.78 3.30
N PHE A 274 -1.64 -7.98 3.82
CA PHE A 274 -0.59 -8.91 3.42
C PHE A 274 -1.12 -9.86 2.33
N ASP A 275 -0.69 -9.66 1.08
CA ASP A 275 -0.98 -10.59 0.00
C ASP A 275 0.09 -11.69 -0.08
N GLU A 276 -0.32 -12.89 -0.48
CA GLU A 276 0.55 -14.08 -0.55
C GLU A 276 1.29 -14.36 0.77
N LEU A 277 0.54 -14.35 1.89
CA LEU A 277 1.12 -14.57 3.22
C LEU A 277 1.89 -15.91 3.32
N ASP A 278 1.52 -16.90 2.51
CA ASP A 278 2.20 -18.19 2.41
C ASP A 278 3.64 -18.10 1.89
N SER A 279 3.98 -17.06 1.13
CA SER A 279 5.37 -16.82 0.73
C SER A 279 6.17 -16.15 1.86
N LEU A 280 5.54 -15.34 2.71
CA LEU A 280 6.19 -14.63 3.80
C LEU A 280 6.39 -15.52 5.03
N ALA A 281 5.42 -16.37 5.33
CA ALA A 281 5.40 -17.18 6.53
C ALA A 281 5.12 -18.67 6.29
N PRO A 282 6.02 -19.37 5.58
CA PRO A 282 5.93 -20.82 5.43
C PRO A 282 6.14 -21.52 6.78
N SER A 283 5.54 -22.71 6.92
CA SER A 283 5.69 -23.56 8.10
C SER A 283 7.17 -23.87 8.37
N ARG A 284 7.62 -23.61 9.61
CA ARG A 284 8.99 -23.82 10.06
C ARG A 284 9.48 -25.25 9.75
N GLY A 285 10.71 -25.37 9.24
CA GLY A 285 11.36 -26.67 8.99
C GLY A 285 11.03 -27.35 7.65
N ARG A 286 10.20 -26.76 6.79
CA ARG A 286 9.89 -27.32 5.44
C ARG A 286 10.86 -26.88 4.35
N SER A 287 11.62 -25.80 4.56
CA SER A 287 12.59 -25.25 3.62
C SER A 287 14.00 -25.37 4.21
N GLY A 288 14.70 -26.46 3.89
CA GLY A 288 16.04 -26.77 4.41
C GLY A 288 17.17 -25.84 3.96
N ASP A 289 16.91 -24.92 3.02
CA ASP A 289 17.97 -24.28 2.23
C ASP A 289 18.12 -22.76 2.44
N SER A 290 17.39 -22.14 3.37
CA SER A 290 17.36 -20.66 3.51
C SER A 290 17.78 -20.17 4.90
N GLY A 291 18.94 -20.59 5.40
CA GLY A 291 19.75 -19.88 6.40
C GLY A 291 19.06 -19.31 7.66
N GLY A 292 17.90 -19.85 8.07
CA GLY A 292 17.07 -19.32 9.16
C GLY A 292 16.50 -17.92 8.93
N VAL A 293 16.69 -17.29 7.76
CA VAL A 293 16.26 -15.90 7.49
C VAL A 293 14.74 -15.81 7.48
N MET A 294 14.05 -16.76 6.85
CA MET A 294 12.59 -16.78 6.84
C MET A 294 12.01 -16.99 8.25
N ASP A 295 12.62 -17.87 9.05
CA ASP A 295 12.16 -18.12 10.42
C ASP A 295 12.26 -16.85 11.30
N ARG A 296 13.27 -16.01 11.07
CA ARG A 296 13.40 -14.72 11.78
C ARG A 296 12.36 -13.71 11.31
N VAL A 297 12.13 -13.60 10.00
CA VAL A 297 11.06 -12.74 9.44
C VAL A 297 9.69 -13.15 9.99
N VAL A 298 9.38 -14.44 10.05
CA VAL A 298 8.15 -14.94 10.66
C VAL A 298 8.09 -14.56 12.15
N SER A 299 9.18 -14.75 12.88
CA SER A 299 9.22 -14.41 14.30
C SER A 299 9.02 -12.90 14.54
N GLN A 300 9.58 -12.05 13.69
CA GLN A 300 9.38 -10.60 13.73
C GLN A 300 7.93 -10.22 13.39
N LEU A 301 7.33 -10.85 12.37
CA LEU A 301 5.92 -10.65 12.03
C LEU A 301 5.00 -11.01 13.22
N LEU A 302 5.26 -12.13 13.89
CA LEU A 302 4.52 -12.54 15.09
C LEU A 302 4.66 -11.52 16.22
N ALA A 303 5.87 -11.00 16.45
CA ALA A 303 6.11 -9.98 17.46
C ALA A 303 5.37 -8.67 17.17
N GLU A 304 5.33 -8.22 15.90
CA GLU A 304 4.55 -7.03 15.52
C GLU A 304 3.04 -7.24 15.67
N LEU A 305 2.52 -8.41 15.28
CA LEU A 305 1.10 -8.74 15.46
C LEU A 305 0.70 -8.76 16.95
N ASP A 306 1.54 -9.35 17.81
CA ASP A 306 1.32 -9.35 19.25
C ASP A 306 1.44 -7.91 19.84
N GLY A 307 2.26 -7.05 19.23
CA GLY A 307 2.41 -5.64 19.61
C GLY A 307 1.21 -4.74 19.24
N LEU A 308 0.48 -5.08 18.17
CA LEU A 308 -0.69 -4.32 17.71
C LEU A 308 -1.85 -4.34 18.70
N HIS A 309 -1.88 -5.28 19.64
CA HIS A 309 -2.88 -5.33 20.71
C HIS A 309 -2.96 -4.05 21.56
N SER A 310 -1.90 -3.24 21.56
CA SER A 310 -1.81 -1.98 22.30
C SER A 310 -2.38 -0.77 21.55
N THR A 311 -2.43 -0.81 20.22
CA THR A 311 -2.86 0.29 19.34
C THR A 311 -4.25 0.02 18.77
N GLN A 312 -5.23 0.89 19.06
CA GLN A 312 -6.65 0.62 18.77
C GLN A 312 -7.06 0.78 17.30
N ASP A 313 -6.18 1.31 16.45
CA ASP A 313 -6.57 1.89 15.15
C ASP A 313 -5.93 1.20 13.93
N VAL A 314 -5.23 0.08 14.12
CA VAL A 314 -4.56 -0.65 13.03
C VAL A 314 -5.14 -2.06 12.92
N PHE A 315 -5.70 -2.38 11.75
CA PHE A 315 -6.25 -3.69 11.44
C PHE A 315 -5.35 -4.44 10.47
N VAL A 316 -5.23 -5.77 10.64
CA VAL A 316 -4.44 -6.61 9.71
C VAL A 316 -5.35 -7.55 8.95
N ILE A 317 -5.21 -7.58 7.63
CA ILE A 317 -5.85 -8.56 6.74
C ILE A 317 -4.77 -9.34 6.00
N GLY A 318 -4.70 -10.65 6.23
CA GLY A 318 -3.86 -11.55 5.46
C GLY A 318 -4.66 -12.20 4.33
N ALA A 319 -4.03 -12.44 3.18
CA ALA A 319 -4.57 -13.27 2.11
C ALA A 319 -3.60 -14.40 1.77
N THR A 320 -4.12 -15.62 1.64
CA THR A 320 -3.34 -16.76 1.20
C THR A 320 -4.13 -17.65 0.24
N ASN A 321 -3.42 -18.24 -0.71
CA ASN A 321 -3.96 -19.33 -1.53
C ASN A 321 -3.72 -20.69 -0.88
N ARG A 322 -2.74 -20.81 0.02
CA ARG A 322 -2.28 -22.09 0.59
C ARG A 322 -2.21 -22.03 2.12
N PRO A 323 -3.37 -22.04 2.80
CA PRO A 323 -3.39 -22.01 4.26
C PRO A 323 -2.75 -23.25 4.90
N ASP A 324 -2.56 -24.34 4.15
CA ASP A 324 -1.84 -25.56 4.56
C ASP A 324 -0.32 -25.40 4.64
N LEU A 325 0.23 -24.32 4.06
CA LEU A 325 1.66 -23.99 4.12
C LEU A 325 2.00 -22.98 5.21
N LEU A 326 1.03 -22.31 5.81
CA LEU A 326 1.27 -21.26 6.80
C LEU A 326 1.77 -21.82 8.13
N ASP A 327 2.59 -21.04 8.84
CA ASP A 327 2.95 -21.33 10.23
C ASP A 327 1.68 -21.29 11.13
N PRO A 328 1.31 -22.41 11.81
CA PRO A 328 0.15 -22.44 12.69
C PRO A 328 0.24 -21.45 13.86
N ALA A 329 1.44 -20.92 14.17
CA ALA A 329 1.61 -19.86 15.14
C ALA A 329 0.83 -18.58 14.75
N LEU A 330 0.66 -18.29 13.46
CA LEU A 330 -0.11 -17.14 12.97
C LEU A 330 -1.61 -17.26 13.23
N LEU A 331 -2.12 -18.48 13.34
CA LEU A 331 -3.54 -18.78 13.51
C LEU A 331 -3.98 -18.82 14.98
N ARG A 332 -3.07 -18.54 15.92
CA ARG A 332 -3.38 -18.52 17.34
C ARG A 332 -4.24 -17.31 17.68
N PRO A 333 -5.16 -17.43 18.66
CA PRO A 333 -5.93 -16.29 19.15
C PRO A 333 -5.02 -15.12 19.54
N GLY A 334 -5.40 -13.91 19.11
CA GLY A 334 -4.59 -12.70 19.22
C GLY A 334 -3.83 -12.31 17.93
N ARG A 335 -3.71 -13.20 16.95
CA ARG A 335 -3.06 -12.87 15.68
C ARG A 335 -4.09 -12.81 14.57
N PHE A 336 -4.14 -13.83 13.71
CA PHE A 336 -5.25 -14.03 12.78
C PHE A 336 -6.34 -14.83 13.47
N ASP A 337 -7.15 -14.14 14.27
CA ASP A 337 -8.21 -14.74 15.08
C ASP A 337 -9.46 -15.11 14.25
N LYS A 338 -9.63 -14.50 13.07
CA LYS A 338 -10.74 -14.80 12.16
C LYS A 338 -10.25 -15.36 10.82
N LEU A 339 -10.64 -16.58 10.53
CA LEU A 339 -10.40 -17.29 9.27
C LEU A 339 -11.65 -17.20 8.40
N VAL A 340 -11.55 -16.49 7.27
CA VAL A 340 -12.67 -16.29 6.35
C VAL A 340 -12.37 -17.00 5.03
N PHE A 341 -13.22 -17.97 4.69
CA PHE A 341 -13.09 -18.73 3.46
C PHE A 341 -13.72 -18.00 2.28
N VAL A 342 -12.90 -17.65 1.28
CA VAL A 342 -13.34 -17.03 0.04
C VAL A 342 -13.39 -18.08 -1.06
N GLY A 343 -14.54 -18.72 -1.20
CA GLY A 343 -14.78 -19.79 -2.17
C GLY A 343 -15.07 -19.30 -3.59
N ALA A 344 -15.02 -20.23 -4.55
CA ALA A 344 -15.56 -20.01 -5.89
C ALA A 344 -17.09 -19.86 -5.83
N SER A 345 -17.67 -19.16 -6.80
CA SER A 345 -19.13 -18.98 -6.85
C SER A 345 -19.79 -20.25 -7.36
N GLU A 346 -20.48 -20.99 -6.47
CA GLU A 346 -21.19 -22.23 -6.80
C GLU A 346 -22.58 -21.96 -7.39
N ASP A 347 -23.24 -20.89 -6.93
CA ASP A 347 -24.59 -20.54 -7.38
C ASP A 347 -24.58 -19.70 -8.65
N ARG A 348 -25.46 -20.03 -9.60
CA ARG A 348 -25.70 -19.21 -10.81
C ARG A 348 -26.06 -17.76 -10.48
N ALA A 349 -26.83 -17.53 -9.42
CA ALA A 349 -27.16 -16.18 -8.95
C ALA A 349 -25.92 -15.39 -8.49
N SER A 350 -24.98 -16.06 -7.82
CA SER A 350 -23.73 -15.44 -7.38
C SER A 350 -22.80 -15.18 -8.57
N GLN A 351 -22.69 -16.11 -9.51
CA GLN A 351 -21.95 -15.93 -10.77
C GLN A 351 -22.49 -14.77 -11.60
N LEU A 352 -23.82 -14.62 -11.68
CA LEU A 352 -24.46 -13.50 -12.36
C LEU A 352 -24.10 -12.16 -11.71
N ARG A 353 -24.06 -12.08 -10.38
CA ARG A 353 -23.62 -10.87 -9.67
C ARG A 353 -22.15 -10.55 -9.94
N VAL A 354 -21.28 -11.57 -9.99
CA VAL A 354 -19.86 -11.39 -10.33
C VAL A 354 -19.70 -10.90 -11.76
N LEU A 355 -20.37 -11.54 -12.72
CA LEU A 355 -20.33 -11.14 -14.12
C LEU A 355 -20.91 -9.73 -14.32
N SER A 356 -22.00 -9.40 -13.64
CA SER A 356 -22.60 -8.05 -13.66
C SER A 356 -21.63 -7.01 -13.09
N ALA A 357 -20.92 -7.30 -12.01
CA ALA A 357 -19.94 -6.39 -11.43
C ALA A 357 -18.75 -6.15 -12.38
N ILE A 358 -18.24 -7.21 -13.01
CA ILE A 358 -17.13 -7.12 -13.97
C ILE A 358 -17.55 -6.31 -15.21
N THR A 359 -18.73 -6.62 -15.74
CA THR A 359 -19.23 -6.01 -16.99
C THR A 359 -19.56 -4.53 -16.88
N ARG A 360 -19.68 -3.96 -15.67
CA ARG A 360 -19.84 -2.50 -15.47
C ARG A 360 -18.70 -1.66 -16.04
N LYS A 361 -17.50 -2.23 -16.14
CA LYS A 361 -16.33 -1.57 -16.75
C LYS A 361 -16.37 -1.58 -18.28
N PHE A 362 -17.29 -2.33 -18.87
CA PHE A 362 -17.40 -2.55 -20.30
C PHE A 362 -18.71 -1.95 -20.82
N ARG A 363 -18.73 -1.51 -22.09
CA ARG A 363 -19.97 -1.08 -22.74
C ARG A 363 -20.59 -2.28 -23.46
N LEU A 364 -21.68 -2.77 -22.89
CA LEU A 364 -22.46 -3.86 -23.48
C LEU A 364 -23.50 -3.31 -24.46
N GLU A 365 -23.76 -4.07 -25.52
CA GLU A 365 -24.92 -3.86 -26.38
C GLU A 365 -26.23 -4.16 -25.60
N PRO A 366 -27.32 -3.39 -25.79
CA PRO A 366 -28.59 -3.60 -25.05
C PRO A 366 -29.21 -4.99 -25.23
N SER A 367 -28.86 -5.71 -26.29
CA SER A 367 -29.32 -7.07 -26.59
C SER A 367 -28.62 -8.15 -25.76
N VAL A 368 -27.54 -7.82 -25.05
CA VAL A 368 -26.72 -8.79 -24.33
C VAL A 368 -27.43 -9.28 -23.07
N SER A 369 -27.67 -10.60 -23.02
CA SER A 369 -28.16 -11.28 -21.83
C SER A 369 -27.02 -11.99 -21.10
N LEU A 370 -26.62 -11.44 -19.95
CA LEU A 370 -25.58 -12.04 -19.10
C LEU A 370 -25.97 -13.44 -18.57
N VAL A 371 -27.28 -13.68 -18.39
CA VAL A 371 -27.80 -14.99 -18.00
C VAL A 371 -27.51 -16.02 -19.09
N ALA A 372 -27.82 -15.68 -20.35
CA ALA A 372 -27.58 -16.57 -21.47
C ALA A 372 -26.08 -16.84 -21.68
N VAL A 373 -25.20 -15.87 -21.42
CA VAL A 373 -23.73 -16.11 -21.44
C VAL A 373 -23.35 -17.13 -20.38
N LEU A 374 -23.86 -17.01 -19.15
CA LEU A 374 -23.54 -17.95 -18.07
C LEU A 374 -24.05 -19.37 -18.34
N ASP A 375 -25.18 -19.53 -19.03
CA ASP A 375 -25.71 -20.85 -19.38
C ASP A 375 -24.75 -21.63 -20.30
N HIS A 376 -23.96 -20.93 -21.13
CA HIS A 376 -22.93 -21.52 -21.98
C HIS A 376 -21.59 -21.72 -21.27
N CYS A 377 -21.46 -21.20 -20.04
CA CYS A 377 -20.26 -21.31 -19.23
C CYS A 377 -20.28 -22.55 -18.32
N PRO A 378 -19.10 -23.17 -18.07
CA PRO A 378 -18.96 -24.19 -17.04
C PRO A 378 -19.49 -23.73 -15.67
N PRO A 379 -20.00 -24.65 -14.84
CA PRO A 379 -20.52 -24.28 -13.52
C PRO A 379 -19.42 -23.90 -12.52
N GLN A 380 -18.16 -24.30 -12.76
CA GLN A 380 -17.04 -24.12 -11.83
C GLN A 380 -16.15 -22.97 -12.30
N LEU A 381 -16.58 -21.73 -12.07
CA LEU A 381 -15.81 -20.55 -12.49
C LEU A 381 -15.42 -19.68 -11.30
N THR A 382 -14.18 -19.19 -11.36
CA THR A 382 -13.67 -18.16 -10.45
C THR A 382 -13.98 -16.77 -10.99
N GLY A 383 -13.81 -15.74 -10.14
CA GLY A 383 -13.94 -14.35 -10.58
C GLY A 383 -12.90 -13.97 -11.64
N ALA A 384 -11.70 -14.55 -11.57
CA ALA A 384 -10.66 -14.37 -12.57
C ALA A 384 -11.03 -15.01 -13.91
N ASP A 385 -11.69 -16.18 -13.92
CA ASP A 385 -12.15 -16.82 -15.17
C ASP A 385 -13.22 -15.96 -15.86
N LEU A 386 -14.18 -15.46 -15.09
CA LEU A 386 -15.22 -14.55 -15.61
C LEU A 386 -14.63 -13.22 -16.11
N TYR A 387 -13.56 -12.74 -15.46
CA TYR A 387 -12.83 -11.57 -15.93
C TYR A 387 -12.09 -11.87 -17.25
N SER A 388 -11.43 -13.02 -17.35
CA SER A 388 -10.77 -13.48 -18.59
C SER A 388 -11.76 -13.59 -19.74
N LEU A 389 -12.96 -14.14 -19.49
CA LEU A 389 -14.04 -14.20 -20.48
C LEU A 389 -14.40 -12.81 -21.02
N CYS A 390 -14.55 -11.81 -20.14
CA CYS A 390 -14.87 -10.44 -20.56
C CYS A 390 -13.70 -9.80 -21.32
N ALA A 391 -12.46 -10.05 -20.90
CA ALA A 391 -11.25 -9.54 -21.56
C ALA A 391 -11.05 -10.15 -22.96
N ASP A 392 -11.32 -11.45 -23.11
CA ASP A 392 -11.26 -12.15 -24.39
C ASP A 392 -12.36 -11.65 -25.34
N ALA A 393 -13.57 -11.45 -24.83
CA ALA A 393 -14.66 -10.86 -25.60
C ALA A 393 -14.33 -9.42 -26.04
N MET A 394 -13.72 -8.60 -25.18
CA MET A 394 -13.24 -7.27 -25.55
C MET A 394 -12.16 -7.32 -26.63
N THR A 395 -11.26 -8.30 -26.56
CA THR A 395 -10.22 -8.51 -27.56
C THR A 395 -10.80 -8.93 -28.91
N ALA A 396 -11.86 -9.77 -28.91
CA ALA A 396 -12.60 -10.15 -30.11
C ALA A 396 -13.31 -8.93 -30.73
N ALA A 397 -14.00 -8.13 -29.92
CA ALA A 397 -14.64 -6.89 -30.35
C ALA A 397 -13.63 -5.88 -30.92
N LEU A 398 -12.44 -5.77 -30.32
CA LEU A 398 -11.35 -4.93 -30.83
C LEU A 398 -10.83 -5.42 -32.18
N LYS A 399 -10.63 -6.73 -32.35
CA LYS A 399 -10.23 -7.31 -33.64
C LYS A 399 -11.26 -7.07 -34.73
N ARG A 400 -12.55 -7.19 -34.42
CA ARG A 400 -13.63 -6.81 -35.35
C ARG A 400 -13.52 -5.34 -35.72
N ARG A 401 -13.35 -4.46 -34.73
CA ARG A 401 -13.26 -3.02 -34.97
C ARG A 401 -12.07 -2.62 -35.85
N VAL A 402 -10.92 -3.26 -35.66
CA VAL A 402 -9.74 -3.01 -36.51
C VAL A 402 -10.03 -3.43 -37.96
N ARG A 403 -10.68 -4.58 -38.18
CA ARG A 403 -11.09 -5.01 -39.53
C ARG A 403 -12.07 -4.04 -40.18
N ASP A 404 -13.06 -3.57 -39.43
CA ASP A 404 -14.03 -2.59 -39.95
C ASP A 404 -13.32 -1.30 -40.42
N LEU A 405 -12.28 -0.87 -39.70
CA LEU A 405 -11.47 0.30 -40.06
C LEU A 405 -10.58 0.04 -41.29
N GLU A 406 -9.99 -1.15 -41.40
CA GLU A 406 -9.22 -1.58 -42.58
C GLU A 406 -10.10 -1.67 -43.84
N ASP A 407 -11.36 -2.08 -43.67
CA ASP A 407 -12.36 -2.18 -44.74
C ASP A 407 -13.04 -0.84 -45.09
N GLY A 408 -12.65 0.26 -44.43
CA GLY A 408 -13.14 1.62 -44.72
C GLY A 408 -14.55 1.92 -44.22
N LEU A 409 -15.06 1.16 -43.25
CA LEU A 409 -16.37 1.42 -42.62
C LEU A 409 -16.25 2.56 -41.61
N GLU A 410 -17.02 3.63 -41.83
CA GLU A 410 -17.06 4.80 -40.95
C GLU A 410 -17.48 4.42 -39.51
N PRO A 411 -16.71 4.83 -38.48
CA PRO A 411 -17.02 4.52 -37.10
C PRO A 411 -18.24 5.31 -36.60
N GLY A 412 -19.44 4.72 -36.63
CA GLY A 412 -20.66 5.35 -36.09
C GLY A 412 -20.64 5.67 -34.57
N SER A 413 -19.68 5.11 -33.82
CA SER A 413 -19.35 5.50 -32.45
C SER A 413 -17.87 5.27 -32.14
N SER A 414 -17.25 6.20 -31.40
CA SER A 414 -15.87 6.06 -30.92
C SER A 414 -15.71 4.97 -29.85
N ALA A 415 -16.82 4.48 -29.28
CA ALA A 415 -16.79 3.52 -28.18
C ALA A 415 -16.90 2.07 -28.67
N LEU A 416 -16.02 1.22 -28.17
CA LEU A 416 -16.06 -0.23 -28.40
C LEU A 416 -17.28 -0.83 -27.67
N LEU A 417 -18.24 -1.38 -28.43
CA LEU A 417 -19.41 -2.09 -27.90
C LEU A 417 -19.16 -3.60 -27.95
N LEU A 418 -19.39 -4.29 -26.83
CA LEU A 418 -19.37 -5.74 -26.77
C LEU A 418 -20.73 -6.31 -27.17
N THR A 419 -20.70 -7.23 -28.14
CA THR A 419 -21.90 -7.92 -28.64
C THR A 419 -22.06 -9.29 -27.99
N MET A 420 -23.24 -9.88 -28.13
CA MET A 420 -23.52 -11.22 -27.60
C MET A 420 -22.61 -12.29 -28.22
N GLU A 421 -22.29 -12.16 -29.50
CA GLU A 421 -21.42 -13.12 -30.21
C GLU A 421 -19.99 -13.12 -29.64
N ASP A 422 -19.44 -11.96 -29.30
CA ASP A 422 -18.10 -11.83 -28.72
C ASP A 422 -18.02 -12.60 -27.39
N LEU A 423 -19.04 -12.45 -26.55
CA LEU A 423 -19.13 -13.12 -25.23
C LEU A 423 -19.34 -14.62 -25.37
N LEU A 424 -20.16 -15.08 -26.31
CA LEU A 424 -20.39 -16.50 -26.56
C LEU A 424 -19.14 -17.19 -27.14
N GLN A 425 -18.42 -16.52 -28.05
CA GLN A 425 -17.15 -17.03 -28.56
C GLN A 425 -16.09 -17.15 -27.47
N ALA A 426 -16.03 -16.18 -26.55
CA ALA A 426 -15.16 -16.24 -25.39
C ALA A 426 -15.56 -17.37 -24.43
N ALA A 427 -16.86 -17.52 -24.13
CA ALA A 427 -17.39 -18.59 -23.29
C ALA A 427 -17.04 -20.00 -23.83
N ALA A 428 -17.13 -20.19 -25.15
CA ALA A 428 -16.80 -21.47 -25.78
C ALA A 428 -15.30 -21.84 -25.68
N ARG A 429 -14.41 -20.85 -25.50
CA ARG A 429 -12.96 -21.06 -25.36
C ARG A 429 -12.51 -21.09 -23.90
N LEU A 430 -13.39 -20.73 -22.96
CA LEU A 430 -13.05 -20.59 -21.56
C LEU A 430 -12.71 -21.94 -20.95
N GLN A 431 -11.50 -22.04 -20.37
CA GLN A 431 -11.10 -23.16 -19.54
C GLN A 431 -11.10 -22.74 -18.08
N PRO A 432 -11.79 -23.48 -17.18
CA PRO A 432 -11.74 -23.23 -15.75
C PRO A 432 -10.31 -23.28 -15.22
N SER A 433 -9.89 -22.27 -14.47
CA SER A 433 -8.54 -22.23 -13.88
C SER A 433 -8.37 -23.16 -12.68
N VAL A 434 -9.46 -23.54 -12.01
CA VAL A 434 -9.44 -24.40 -10.82
C VAL A 434 -10.21 -25.69 -11.10
N SER A 435 -9.58 -26.82 -10.84
CA SER A 435 -10.20 -28.13 -11.04
C SER A 435 -11.18 -28.50 -9.92
N GLU A 436 -12.15 -29.37 -10.20
CA GLU A 436 -13.09 -29.88 -9.19
C GLU A 436 -12.37 -30.57 -8.02
N HIS A 437 -11.29 -31.30 -8.30
CA HIS A 437 -10.45 -31.94 -7.28
C HIS A 437 -9.82 -30.92 -6.33
N GLU A 438 -9.36 -29.78 -6.85
CA GLU A 438 -8.81 -28.70 -6.03
C GLU A 438 -9.89 -28.01 -5.21
N LEU A 439 -11.07 -27.75 -5.76
CA LEU A 439 -12.20 -27.20 -5.00
C LEU A 439 -12.58 -28.13 -3.83
N LEU A 440 -12.62 -29.44 -4.05
CA LEU A 440 -12.84 -30.43 -3.00
C LEU A 440 -11.71 -30.41 -1.96
N ARG A 441 -10.45 -30.21 -2.38
CA ARG A 441 -9.32 -30.03 -1.46
C ARG A 441 -9.53 -28.79 -0.58
N TYR A 442 -9.91 -27.65 -1.16
CA TYR A 442 -10.20 -26.43 -0.39
C TYR A 442 -11.35 -26.61 0.59
N LYS A 443 -12.44 -27.29 0.18
CA LYS A 443 -13.56 -27.63 1.09
C LYS A 443 -13.13 -28.52 2.25
N ARG A 444 -12.24 -29.50 2.01
CA ARG A 444 -11.66 -30.33 3.09
C ARG A 444 -10.80 -29.51 4.03
N ILE A 445 -9.99 -28.61 3.50
CA ILE A 445 -9.16 -27.71 4.29
C ILE A 445 -10.03 -26.77 5.15
N GLN A 446 -11.07 -26.18 4.57
CA GLN A 446 -12.05 -25.36 5.29
C GLN A 446 -12.67 -26.11 6.47
N ARG A 447 -13.11 -27.37 6.26
CA ARG A 447 -13.66 -28.20 7.35
C ARG A 447 -12.67 -28.48 8.45
N LYS A 448 -11.38 -28.63 8.14
CA LYS A 448 -10.33 -28.81 9.16
C LYS A 448 -10.16 -27.55 10.00
N PHE A 449 -10.14 -26.38 9.36
CA PHE A 449 -10.00 -25.10 10.07
C PHE A 449 -11.26 -24.68 10.83
N ALA A 450 -12.45 -25.11 10.40
CA ALA A 450 -13.69 -24.88 11.13
C ALA A 450 -13.90 -25.84 12.32
N ALA A 451 -13.16 -26.95 12.38
CA ALA A 451 -13.24 -27.95 13.44
C ALA A 451 -12.19 -27.75 14.55
N CYS A 452 -11.19 -26.88 14.31
CA CYS A 452 -10.24 -26.40 15.31
C CYS A 452 -10.77 -25.12 15.95
#